data_AF-A0A7L3JFT5-F1
#
_entry.id   AF-A0A7L3JFT5-F1
#
_cell.length_a   1.000
_cell.length_b   1.000
_cell.length_c   1.000
_cell.angle_alpha   90.00
_cell.angle_beta   90.00
_cell.angle_gamma   90.00
#
_symmetry.space_group_name_H-M   'P 1'
#
loop_
_entity.id
_entity.type
_entity.pdbx_description
1 polymer ?
#
loop_
_entity_poly.entity_id
_entity_poly.type
_entity_poly.pdbx_seq_one_letter_code
_entity_poly.pdbx_strand_id
1 'polypeptide(L)'
;PLECQSLAAMQSLMDTNFFGLVRLVKEVLPDMKRRRGGHSGVISSLRGLPPLGWGGLGGVGVPSAPSPGRISLVEPGPVTTAFEAKVYEEAERADYSRTDPETADIFTNLYLRNSKDVFASLGQTPEDIAEVT
;
A
#
# COMPACT_ATOMS: atom_id res chain seq x y z
N PRO A 1 2.18 -13.09 11.94
CA PRO A 1 3.06 -12.79 13.11
C PRO A 1 4.36 -12.12 12.66
N LEU A 2 4.87 -11.14 13.42
CA LEU A 2 6.03 -10.32 13.03
C LEU A 2 7.35 -11.09 13.20
N GLU A 3 7.44 -11.86 14.27
CA GLU A 3 8.56 -12.73 14.65
C GLU A 3 8.87 -13.82 13.62
N CYS A 4 7.89 -14.18 12.79
CA CYS A 4 8.07 -15.12 11.67
C CYS A 4 8.63 -14.46 10.41
N GLN A 5 8.61 -13.12 10.30
CA GLN A 5 9.05 -12.42 9.10
C GLN A 5 10.57 -12.34 9.05
N SER A 6 11.15 -12.56 7.87
CA SER A 6 12.58 -12.36 7.67
C SER A 6 12.91 -10.89 7.50
N LEU A 7 14.07 -10.45 8.03
CA LEU A 7 14.56 -9.08 7.82
C LEU A 7 14.76 -8.77 6.34
N ALA A 8 15.19 -9.75 5.54
CA ALA A 8 15.35 -9.60 4.10
C ALA A 8 14.02 -9.32 3.40
N ALA A 9 12.95 -10.04 3.74
CA ALA A 9 11.61 -9.80 3.18
C ALA A 9 11.10 -8.41 3.57
N MET A 10 11.23 -8.03 4.85
CA MET A 10 10.84 -6.70 5.32
C MET A 10 11.63 -5.58 4.61
N GLN A 11 12.93 -5.77 4.40
CA GLN A 11 13.76 -4.83 3.63
C GLN A 11 13.32 -4.74 2.17
N SER A 12 13.00 -5.86 1.52
CA SER A 12 12.51 -5.87 0.13
C SER A 12 11.20 -5.11 -0.04
N LEU A 13 10.27 -5.24 0.92
CA LEU A 13 9.01 -4.49 0.93
C LEU A 13 9.27 -2.98 1.04
N MET A 14 10.17 -2.56 1.92
CA MET A 14 10.55 -1.15 2.06
C MET A 14 11.30 -0.62 0.84
N ASP A 15 12.18 -1.43 0.24
CA ASP A 15 12.91 -1.06 -0.97
C ASP A 15 11.96 -0.81 -2.15
N THR A 16 10.91 -1.62 -2.26
CA THR A 16 9.92 -1.51 -3.33
C THR A 16 8.94 -0.37 -3.08
N ASN A 17 8.26 -0.39 -1.93
CA ASN A 17 7.12 0.50 -1.68
C ASN A 17 7.53 1.92 -1.30
N PHE A 18 8.63 2.07 -0.56
CA PHE A 18 9.11 3.39 -0.11
C PHE A 18 10.25 3.89 -0.98
N PHE A 19 11.37 3.16 -1.03
CA PHE A 19 12.53 3.64 -1.79
C PHE A 19 12.30 3.61 -3.31
N GLY A 20 11.51 2.67 -3.81
CA GLY A 20 11.06 2.64 -5.21
C GLY A 20 10.27 3.90 -5.58
N LEU A 21 9.33 4.33 -4.73
CA LEU A 21 8.60 5.58 -4.91
C LEU A 21 9.54 6.80 -4.88
N VAL A 22 10.47 6.85 -3.93
CA VAL A 22 11.47 7.94 -3.85
C VAL A 22 12.31 8.01 -5.13
N ARG A 23 12.75 6.86 -5.67
CA ARG A 23 13.51 6.79 -6.94
C ARG A 23 12.66 7.33 -8.10
N LEU A 24 11.39 6.90 -8.20
CA LEU A 24 10.47 7.37 -9.24
C LEU A 24 10.26 8.88 -9.18
N VAL A 25 10.00 9.43 -7.99
CA VAL A 25 9.80 10.87 -7.81
C VAL A 25 11.07 11.65 -8.18
N LYS A 26 12.25 11.17 -7.79
CA LYS A 26 13.52 11.82 -8.14
C LYS A 26 13.76 11.87 -9.66
N GLU A 27 13.27 10.87 -10.39
CA GLU A 27 13.43 10.80 -11.84
C GLU A 27 12.40 11.66 -12.60
N VAL A 28 11.13 11.61 -12.19
CA VAL A 28 10.02 12.24 -12.93
C VAL A 28 9.84 13.72 -12.56
N LEU A 29 10.04 14.09 -11.29
CA LEU A 29 9.78 15.45 -10.79
C LEU A 29 10.61 16.55 -11.49
N PRO A 30 11.93 16.38 -11.77
CA PRO A 30 12.71 17.40 -12.46
C PRO A 30 12.15 17.73 -13.85
N ASP A 31 11.67 16.72 -14.57
CA ASP A 31 11.09 16.87 -15.89
C ASP A 31 9.70 17.52 -15.84
N MET A 32 8.84 17.14 -14.90
CA MET A 32 7.54 17.82 -14.68
C MET A 32 7.74 19.32 -14.38
N LYS A 33 8.74 19.65 -13.55
CA LYS A 33 9.11 21.04 -13.23
C LYS A 33 9.57 21.80 -14.47
N ARG A 34 10.39 21.18 -15.33
CA ARG A 34 10.85 21.76 -16.60
C ARG A 34 9.69 22.07 -17.54
N ARG A 35 8.72 21.16 -17.65
CA ARG A 35 7.54 21.32 -18.50
C ARG A 35 6.46 22.24 -17.90
N ARG A 36 6.62 22.66 -16.64
CA ARG A 36 5.61 23.39 -15.84
C ARG A 36 4.23 22.72 -15.85
N GLY A 37 4.22 21.39 -15.94
CA GLY A 37 3.00 20.62 -16.12
C GLY A 37 3.26 19.13 -15.97
N GLY A 38 2.32 18.45 -15.32
CA GLY A 38 2.40 17.02 -15.04
C GLY A 38 1.54 16.65 -13.84
N HIS A 39 0.93 15.48 -13.88
CA HIS A 39 0.17 14.91 -12.78
C HIS A 39 0.67 13.50 -12.48
N SER A 40 1.00 13.23 -11.22
CA SER A 40 1.36 11.89 -10.75
C SER A 40 0.32 11.42 -9.74
N GLY A 41 -0.30 10.26 -10.01
CA GLY A 41 -1.12 9.54 -9.05
C GLY A 41 -0.28 8.56 -8.24
N VAL A 42 -0.49 8.49 -6.93
CA VAL A 42 0.14 7.51 -6.05
C VAL A 42 -0.95 6.69 -5.39
N ILE A 43 -0.93 5.36 -5.60
CA ILE A 43 -1.84 4.43 -4.92
C ILE A 43 -1.23 4.11 -3.56
N SER A 44 -1.96 4.44 -2.50
CA SER A 44 -1.61 4.17 -1.10
C SER A 44 -2.56 3.12 -0.51
N SER A 45 -2.49 2.88 0.79
CA SER A 45 -3.49 2.10 1.51
C SER A 45 -3.90 2.85 2.78
N LEU A 46 -5.14 2.67 3.25
CA LEU A 46 -5.63 3.24 4.51
C LEU A 46 -4.75 2.95 5.74
N ARG A 47 -3.92 1.89 5.71
CA ARG A 47 -2.97 1.55 6.79
C ARG A 47 -1.59 2.19 6.67
N GLY A 48 -1.33 2.95 5.59
CA GLY A 48 -0.05 3.62 5.33
C GLY A 48 0.08 5.02 5.93
N LEU A 49 -0.94 5.51 6.66
CA LEU A 49 -0.92 6.85 7.23
C LEU A 49 0.13 6.92 8.36
N PRO A 50 1.20 7.75 8.25
CA PRO A 50 2.02 8.06 9.41
C PRO A 50 1.14 8.77 10.45
N PRO A 51 1.38 8.58 11.76
CA PRO A 51 0.77 9.44 12.76
C PRO A 51 1.25 10.87 12.51
N LEU A 52 0.34 11.70 11.99
CA LEU A 52 0.36 13.16 12.03
C LEU A 52 1.77 13.80 12.04
N GLY A 53 2.46 13.86 10.89
CA GLY A 53 3.83 14.39 10.89
C GLY A 53 4.51 14.75 9.57
N TRP A 54 3.99 14.34 8.42
CA TRP A 54 4.40 14.89 7.11
C TRP A 54 3.29 15.80 6.56
N GLY A 55 3.18 16.99 7.15
CA GLY A 55 2.40 18.07 6.55
C GLY A 55 2.97 18.40 5.17
N GLY A 56 2.30 17.96 4.11
CA GLY A 56 2.66 18.35 2.74
C GLY A 56 2.14 17.48 1.60
N LEU A 57 1.65 16.26 1.85
CA LEU A 57 1.05 15.42 0.82
C LEU A 57 -0.39 15.12 1.25
N GLY A 58 -1.27 16.04 0.91
CA GLY A 58 -2.67 15.99 1.30
C GLY A 58 -3.33 14.70 0.84
N GLY A 59 -4.01 14.04 1.79
CA GLY A 59 -5.20 13.26 1.45
C GLY A 59 -6.17 14.14 0.67
N VAL A 60 -6.94 13.49 -0.20
CA VAL A 60 -7.93 14.13 -1.08
C VAL A 60 -8.77 15.14 -0.29
N GLY A 61 -8.60 16.45 -0.56
CA GLY A 61 -9.45 17.49 0.01
C GLY A 61 -8.87 18.90 0.27
N VAL A 62 -7.56 19.13 0.21
CA VAL A 62 -7.00 20.48 0.45
C VAL A 62 -6.46 21.08 -0.86
N PRO A 63 -6.96 22.23 -1.33
CA PRO A 63 -6.38 22.91 -2.50
C PRO A 63 -4.97 23.41 -2.14
N SER A 64 -3.94 22.65 -2.51
CA SER A 64 -2.56 23.14 -2.49
C SER A 64 -2.35 24.07 -3.69
N ALA A 65 -1.77 25.24 -3.45
CA ALA A 65 -1.44 26.27 -4.45
C ALA A 65 -0.85 25.69 -5.76
N PRO A 66 -1.07 26.33 -6.92
CA PRO A 66 -0.65 25.79 -8.22
C PRO A 66 0.87 25.68 -8.28
N SER A 67 1.34 24.47 -8.01
CA SER A 67 2.75 24.08 -8.07
C SER A 67 2.95 23.36 -9.41
N PRO A 68 4.05 23.59 -10.16
CA PRO A 68 4.34 22.86 -11.38
C PRO A 68 4.69 21.40 -11.04
N GLY A 69 3.65 20.56 -10.99
CA GLY A 69 3.68 19.16 -10.61
C GLY A 69 2.63 18.87 -9.53
N ARG A 70 1.45 18.38 -9.94
CA ARG A 70 0.38 17.99 -9.01
C ARG A 70 0.56 16.51 -8.65
N ILE A 71 0.66 16.20 -7.36
CA ILE A 71 0.67 14.81 -6.87
C ILE A 71 -0.66 14.57 -6.15
N SER A 72 -1.41 13.55 -6.53
CA SER A 72 -2.62 13.11 -5.82
C SER A 72 -2.41 11.73 -5.23
N LEU A 73 -2.90 11.54 -4.00
CA LEU A 73 -2.92 10.26 -3.32
C LEU A 73 -4.30 9.61 -3.52
N VAL A 74 -4.31 8.38 -4.00
CA VAL A 74 -5.50 7.54 -4.09
C VAL A 74 -5.40 6.49 -2.99
N GLU A 75 -6.36 6.50 -2.07
CA GLU A 75 -6.42 5.57 -0.92
C GLU A 75 -7.57 4.59 -1.08
N PRO A 76 -7.40 3.55 -1.91
CA PRO A 76 -8.44 2.55 -2.08
C PRO A 76 -8.65 1.74 -0.80
N GLY A 77 -9.91 1.31 -0.59
CA GLY A 77 -10.23 0.13 0.22
C GLY A 77 -9.67 -1.16 -0.39
N PRO A 78 -10.12 -2.35 0.06
CA PRO A 78 -9.69 -3.61 -0.54
C PRO A 78 -9.91 -3.60 -2.06
N VAL A 79 -8.88 -3.97 -2.83
CA VAL A 79 -8.95 -4.06 -4.30
C VAL A 79 -8.63 -5.47 -4.71
N THR A 80 -9.57 -6.10 -5.42
CA THR A 80 -9.44 -7.47 -5.89
C THR A 80 -8.43 -7.51 -7.04
N THR A 81 -7.24 -8.01 -6.75
CA THR A 81 -6.13 -8.11 -7.71
C THR A 81 -5.38 -9.42 -7.52
N ALA A 82 -4.53 -9.78 -8.49
CA ALA A 82 -3.65 -10.95 -8.34
C ALA A 82 -2.67 -10.84 -7.16
N PHE A 83 -2.51 -9.65 -6.56
CA PHE A 83 -1.69 -9.45 -5.37
C PHE A 83 -2.28 -10.16 -4.15
N GLU A 84 -3.60 -10.06 -3.95
CA GLU A 84 -4.31 -10.70 -2.84
C GLU A 84 -4.09 -12.22 -2.81
N ALA A 85 -4.26 -12.87 -3.96
CA ALA A 85 -4.07 -14.31 -4.10
C ALA A 85 -2.64 -14.75 -3.71
N LYS A 86 -1.62 -13.98 -4.12
CA LYS A 86 -0.22 -14.25 -3.76
C LYS A 86 0.02 -14.09 -2.27
N VAL A 87 -0.56 -13.06 -1.64
CA VAL A 87 -0.44 -12.84 -0.19
C VAL A 87 -1.02 -14.01 0.60
N TYR A 88 -2.18 -14.54 0.19
CA TYR A 88 -2.76 -15.72 0.85
C TYR A 88 -1.98 -17.00 0.59
N GLU A 89 -1.50 -17.23 -0.63
CA GLU A 89 -0.65 -18.39 -0.95
C GLU A 89 0.66 -18.37 -0.14
N GLU A 90 1.29 -17.21 -0.01
CA GLU A 90 2.48 -17.02 0.82
C GLU A 90 2.16 -17.24 2.30
N ALA A 91 1.02 -16.74 2.80
CA ALA A 91 0.59 -16.96 4.18
C ALA A 91 0.29 -18.44 4.48
N GLU A 92 -0.28 -19.19 3.54
CA GLU A 92 -0.56 -20.62 3.70
C GLU A 92 0.72 -21.47 3.70
N ARG A 93 1.79 -21.00 3.02
CA ARG A 93 3.10 -21.68 2.99
C ARG A 93 4.08 -21.22 4.06
N ALA A 94 3.76 -20.16 4.79
CA ALA A 94 4.67 -19.59 5.77
C ALA A 94 4.86 -20.50 6.99
N ASP A 95 6.07 -20.49 7.53
CA ASP A 95 6.41 -21.22 8.75
C ASP A 95 6.05 -20.38 9.99
N TYR A 96 5.11 -20.90 10.78
CA TYR A 96 4.66 -20.31 12.04
C TYR A 96 5.27 -20.98 13.27
N SER A 97 6.23 -21.90 13.13
CA SER A 97 6.87 -22.58 14.26
C SER A 97 7.62 -21.64 15.22
N ARG A 98 7.96 -20.43 14.76
CA ARG A 98 8.69 -19.40 15.51
C ARG A 98 7.78 -18.48 16.34
N THR A 99 6.47 -18.59 16.19
CA THR A 99 5.48 -17.84 16.99
C THR A 99 4.87 -18.76 18.04
N ASP A 100 4.26 -18.18 19.07
CA ASP A 100 3.55 -18.96 20.08
C ASP A 100 2.26 -19.57 19.50
N PRO A 101 1.77 -20.70 20.05
CA PRO A 101 0.60 -21.39 19.51
C PRO A 101 -0.69 -20.55 19.51
N GLU A 102 -0.85 -19.62 20.46
CA GLU A 102 -2.02 -18.75 20.55
C GLU A 102 -2.00 -17.73 19.41
N THR A 103 -0.86 -17.07 19.18
CA THR A 103 -0.67 -16.12 18.06
C THR A 103 -0.80 -16.82 16.71
N ALA A 104 -0.29 -18.06 16.58
CA ALA A 104 -0.44 -18.85 15.36
C ALA A 104 -1.92 -19.17 15.06
N ASP A 105 -2.68 -19.57 16.08
CA ASP A 105 -4.11 -19.88 15.96
C ASP A 105 -4.92 -18.64 15.62
N ILE A 106 -4.73 -17.53 16.34
CA ILE A 106 -5.39 -16.25 16.05
C ILE A 106 -5.09 -15.80 14.62
N PHE A 107 -3.83 -15.89 14.19
CA PHE A 107 -3.46 -15.48 12.84
C PHE A 107 -4.14 -16.34 11.77
N THR A 108 -4.12 -17.67 11.93
CA THR A 108 -4.57 -18.60 10.90
C THR A 108 -6.09 -18.74 10.86
N ASN A 109 -6.73 -18.89 12.03
CA ASN A 109 -8.14 -19.23 12.13
C ASN A 109 -9.05 -18.01 12.27
N LEU A 110 -8.55 -16.89 12.80
CA LEU A 110 -9.33 -15.67 12.94
C LEU A 110 -8.93 -14.63 11.89
N TYR A 111 -7.67 -14.20 11.87
CA TYR A 111 -7.22 -13.10 11.03
C TYR A 111 -7.30 -13.41 9.53
N LEU A 112 -6.72 -14.53 9.08
CA LEU A 112 -6.73 -14.88 7.65
C LEU A 112 -8.15 -15.12 7.12
N ARG A 113 -9.00 -15.79 7.90
CA ARG A 113 -10.41 -16.01 7.53
C ARG A 113 -11.17 -14.69 7.42
N ASN A 114 -11.13 -13.88 8.47
CA ASN A 114 -11.82 -12.59 8.48
C ASN A 114 -11.28 -11.65 7.38
N SER A 115 -9.98 -11.72 7.07
CA SER A 115 -9.41 -10.97 5.95
C SER A 115 -10.01 -11.41 4.61
N LYS A 116 -10.15 -12.72 4.36
CA LYS A 116 -10.78 -13.24 3.14
C LYS A 116 -12.25 -12.77 3.05
N ASP A 117 -12.98 -12.80 4.16
CA ASP A 117 -14.37 -12.34 4.21
C ASP A 117 -14.51 -10.83 3.94
N VAL A 118 -13.58 -10.01 4.47
CA VAL A 118 -13.53 -8.56 4.19
C VAL A 118 -13.24 -8.28 2.72
N PHE A 119 -12.28 -8.99 2.10
CA PHE A 119 -11.99 -8.83 0.67
C PHE A 119 -13.17 -9.29 -0.20
N ALA A 120 -13.84 -10.37 0.16
CA ALA A 120 -15.02 -10.86 -0.57
C ALA A 120 -16.22 -9.92 -0.47
N SER A 121 -16.39 -9.22 0.65
CA SER A 121 -17.56 -8.35 0.91
C SER A 121 -17.36 -6.88 0.52
N LEU A 122 -16.15 -6.36 0.67
CA LEU A 122 -15.81 -4.94 0.44
C LEU A 122 -14.81 -4.74 -0.71
N GLY A 123 -14.50 -5.81 -1.47
CA GLY A 123 -13.57 -5.76 -2.59
C GLY A 123 -14.08 -4.88 -3.74
N GLN A 124 -13.23 -3.95 -4.16
CA GLN A 124 -13.44 -3.10 -5.34
C GLN A 124 -12.66 -3.67 -6.54
N THR A 125 -13.12 -3.38 -7.76
CA THR A 125 -12.39 -3.78 -8.97
C THR A 125 -11.28 -2.77 -9.30
N PRO A 126 -10.21 -3.18 -10.01
CA PRO A 126 -9.20 -2.25 -10.50
C PRO A 126 -9.78 -1.13 -11.38
N GLU A 127 -10.83 -1.45 -12.14
CA GLU A 127 -11.55 -0.51 -12.98
C GLU A 127 -12.25 0.57 -12.15
N ASP A 128 -12.94 0.19 -11.06
CA ASP A 128 -13.57 1.15 -10.15
C ASP A 128 -12.56 2.13 -9.55
N ILE A 129 -11.34 1.66 -9.23
CA ILE A 129 -10.28 2.51 -8.69
C ILE A 129 -9.69 3.43 -9.77
N ALA A 130 -9.58 2.94 -11.01
CA ALA A 130 -9.04 3.72 -12.13
C ALA A 130 -9.91 4.95 -12.45
N GLU A 131 -11.22 4.87 -12.26
CA GLU A 131 -12.15 5.98 -12.51
C GLU A 131 -12.04 7.13 -11.49
N VAL A 132 -11.34 6.93 -10.36
CA VAL A 132 -11.19 7.93 -9.28
C VAL A 132 -10.03 8.92 -9.53
N THR A 133 -9.21 8.70 -10.55
CA THR A 133 -7.97 9.46 -10.80
C THR A 133 -8.08 10.37 -12.03
#